data_AF-A0A183BAI6-F1
#
_entry.id   AF-A0A183BAI6-F1
#
_cell.length_a   1.000
_cell.length_b   1.000
_cell.length_c   1.000
_cell.angle_alpha   90.00
_cell.angle_beta   90.00
_cell.angle_gamma   90.00
#
_symmetry.space_group_name_H-M   'P 1'
#
loop_
_entity.id
_entity.type
_entity.pdbx_description
1 polymer ?
#
loop_
_entity_poly.entity_id
_entity_poly.type
_entity_poly.pdbx_seq_one_letter_code
_entity_poly.pdbx_strand_id
1 'polypeptide(L)'
;MGGQYNAVLDYGQLQQNLQPNNNQQLFGESDIRQPYDACVLGSAPDARGLNVGPIIPSGYDACGTTLDARNLCFNVPGANTYECVCSPAYVRDISVPYDNCLKPLDSCDKRICVHGQCVTAPVRRCADGVGCVQDVAVEEETWLEFMDWTNYAMMITLGYIGTLAILLSIVGLCRKYRATTVDMDLQSKYSVGGSQQATFRSSRQSTERRAQKLSMETLQ
;
A
#
# COMPACT_ATOMS: atom_id res chain seq x y z
N MET A 1 -44.11 19.14 -17.77
CA MET A 1 -43.14 19.41 -18.86
C MET A 1 -42.26 18.17 -18.98
N GLY A 2 -42.69 17.21 -19.81
CA GLY A 2 -42.01 15.93 -19.99
C GLY A 2 -41.47 15.86 -21.42
N GLY A 3 -40.17 15.64 -21.56
CA GLY A 3 -39.51 15.36 -22.84
C GLY A 3 -39.20 13.87 -22.92
N GLN A 4 -39.93 13.15 -23.76
CA GLN A 4 -39.59 11.80 -24.20
C GLN A 4 -38.48 11.88 -25.24
N TYR A 5 -37.33 11.28 -24.97
CA TYR A 5 -36.31 11.03 -25.99
C TYR A 5 -36.42 9.56 -26.41
N ASN A 6 -37.03 9.32 -27.56
CA ASN A 6 -36.97 8.04 -28.26
C ASN A 6 -35.67 8.01 -29.07
N ALA A 7 -34.66 7.29 -28.59
CA ALA A 7 -33.51 6.91 -29.40
C ALA A 7 -33.75 5.48 -29.91
N VAL A 8 -34.33 5.38 -31.11
CA VAL A 8 -34.34 4.15 -31.89
C VAL A 8 -32.95 4.05 -32.52
N LEU A 9 -32.11 3.15 -32.00
CA LEU A 9 -30.86 2.76 -32.65
C LEU A 9 -31.21 1.85 -33.84
N ASP A 10 -31.23 2.45 -35.02
CA ASP A 10 -31.32 1.78 -36.31
C ASP A 10 -30.00 1.07 -36.62
N TYR A 11 -29.91 -0.22 -36.29
CA TYR A 11 -28.78 -1.09 -36.63
C TYR A 11 -28.82 -1.59 -38.10
N GLY A 12 -29.66 -0.99 -38.96
CA GLY A 12 -29.98 -1.53 -40.29
C GLY A 12 -29.16 -1.04 -41.49
N GLN A 13 -28.18 -0.12 -41.33
CA GLN A 13 -27.55 0.54 -42.50
C GLN A 13 -26.03 0.42 -42.69
N LEU A 14 -25.34 -0.49 -41.98
CA LEU A 14 -23.90 -0.74 -42.21
C LEU A 14 -23.59 -2.02 -43.02
N GLN A 15 -24.55 -2.50 -43.83
CA GLN A 15 -24.39 -3.74 -44.62
C GLN A 15 -24.62 -3.60 -46.14
N GLN A 16 -24.39 -2.43 -46.74
CA GLN A 16 -24.62 -2.24 -48.19
C GLN A 16 -23.44 -1.66 -48.99
N ASN A 17 -22.20 -1.98 -48.63
CA ASN A 17 -21.04 -1.73 -49.52
C ASN A 17 -20.05 -2.91 -49.60
N LEU A 18 -20.57 -4.15 -49.61
CA LEU A 18 -19.82 -5.31 -50.09
C LEU A 18 -20.30 -5.64 -51.52
N GLN A 19 -19.89 -4.82 -52.48
CA GLN A 19 -19.79 -5.29 -53.86
C GLN A 19 -18.60 -6.25 -53.96
N PRO A 20 -18.74 -7.41 -54.64
CA PRO A 20 -17.61 -8.27 -54.94
C PRO A 20 -16.79 -7.61 -56.06
N ASN A 21 -15.84 -6.77 -55.69
CA ASN A 21 -14.82 -6.34 -56.64
C ASN A 21 -13.96 -7.56 -56.97
N ASN A 22 -14.00 -7.98 -58.23
CA ASN A 22 -13.16 -9.01 -58.85
C ASN A 22 -11.69 -8.57 -58.93
N ASN A 23 -11.10 -8.25 -57.78
CA ASN A 23 -9.68 -8.31 -57.60
C ASN A 23 -9.43 -9.60 -56.84
N GLN A 24 -9.20 -10.67 -57.60
CA GLN A 24 -8.30 -11.73 -57.14
C GLN A 24 -6.98 -11.03 -56.80
N GLN A 25 -6.90 -10.55 -55.57
CA GLN A 25 -5.67 -10.15 -54.95
C GLN A 25 -4.89 -11.44 -54.88
N LEU A 26 -4.01 -11.58 -55.87
CA LEU A 26 -2.86 -12.44 -55.88
C LEU A 26 -2.45 -12.66 -54.42
N PHE A 27 -2.71 -13.84 -53.87
CA PHE A 27 -1.96 -14.35 -52.73
C PHE A 27 -0.54 -14.54 -53.25
N GLY A 28 0.13 -13.40 -53.49
CA GLY A 28 1.54 -13.34 -53.69
C GLY A 28 2.14 -13.99 -52.47
N GLU A 29 3.04 -14.91 -52.72
CA GLU A 29 3.93 -15.57 -51.79
C GLU A 29 4.57 -14.51 -50.88
N SER A 30 3.85 -14.11 -49.83
CA SER A 30 4.24 -13.06 -48.92
C SER A 30 5.11 -13.72 -47.87
N ASP A 31 6.41 -13.57 -48.06
CA ASP A 31 7.43 -13.54 -47.02
C ASP A 31 6.92 -13.94 -45.62
N ILE A 32 7.18 -15.19 -45.21
CA ILE A 32 6.68 -15.89 -44.01
C ILE A 32 7.15 -15.23 -42.68
N ARG A 33 7.59 -13.97 -42.73
CA ARG A 33 8.21 -13.25 -41.61
C ARG A 33 7.53 -11.93 -41.26
N GLN A 34 6.36 -11.61 -41.82
CA GLN A 34 5.63 -10.47 -41.28
C GLN A 34 5.08 -10.83 -39.90
N PRO A 35 5.48 -10.11 -38.84
CA PRO A 35 4.97 -10.37 -37.50
C PRO A 35 3.47 -10.14 -37.51
N TYR A 36 2.71 -11.16 -37.12
CA TYR A 36 1.27 -11.08 -37.00
C TYR A 36 0.89 -9.95 -36.02
N ASP A 37 0.11 -8.98 -36.50
CA ASP A 37 -0.36 -7.84 -35.70
C ASP A 37 -1.85 -7.99 -35.33
N ALA A 38 -2.10 -8.43 -34.10
CA ALA A 38 -3.44 -8.61 -33.56
C ALA A 38 -4.25 -7.29 -33.48
N CYS A 39 -3.57 -6.14 -33.42
CA CYS A 39 -4.25 -4.84 -33.39
C CYS A 39 -4.91 -4.51 -34.73
N VAL A 40 -4.23 -4.78 -35.85
CA VAL A 40 -4.74 -4.48 -37.20
C VAL A 40 -5.70 -5.57 -37.70
N LEU A 41 -5.31 -6.83 -37.59
CA LEU A 41 -5.97 -7.93 -38.29
C LEU A 41 -7.07 -8.61 -37.45
N GLY A 42 -7.07 -8.40 -36.13
CA GLY A 42 -7.92 -9.13 -35.19
C GLY A 42 -7.55 -10.60 -35.07
N SER A 43 -8.00 -11.25 -34.01
CA SER A 43 -7.79 -12.68 -33.81
C SER A 43 -8.64 -13.45 -34.83
N ALA A 44 -8.02 -13.91 -35.92
CA ALA A 44 -8.70 -14.80 -36.84
C ALA A 44 -9.09 -16.08 -36.06
N PRO A 45 -10.36 -16.51 -36.08
CA PRO A 45 -10.73 -17.77 -35.46
C PRO A 45 -9.89 -18.87 -36.10
N ASP A 46 -9.32 -19.74 -35.28
CA ASP A 46 -8.47 -20.84 -35.72
C ASP A 46 -9.22 -21.62 -36.81
N ALA A 47 -8.82 -21.46 -38.07
CA ALA A 47 -9.50 -22.01 -39.24
C ALA A 47 -9.43 -23.55 -39.31
N ARG A 48 -8.95 -24.20 -38.24
CA ARG A 48 -8.80 -25.65 -38.09
C ARG A 48 -10.08 -26.37 -37.66
N GLY A 49 -11.23 -25.70 -37.77
CA GLY A 49 -12.54 -26.31 -37.94
C GLY A 49 -12.93 -27.34 -36.88
N LEU A 50 -13.54 -26.90 -35.78
CA LEU A 50 -14.69 -27.60 -35.19
C LEU A 50 -15.41 -26.83 -34.06
N ASN A 51 -14.93 -25.67 -33.62
CA ASN A 51 -15.66 -24.79 -32.69
C ASN A 51 -15.34 -23.33 -33.02
N VAL A 52 -16.24 -22.67 -33.77
CA VAL A 52 -16.11 -21.22 -33.99
C VAL A 52 -16.48 -20.55 -32.68
N GLY A 53 -15.46 -20.23 -31.88
CA GLY A 53 -15.63 -19.37 -30.73
C GLY A 53 -16.21 -18.00 -31.13
N PRO A 54 -16.57 -17.15 -30.15
CA PRO A 54 -17.03 -15.80 -30.42
C PRO A 54 -16.04 -15.09 -31.37
N ILE A 55 -16.57 -14.43 -32.40
CA ILE A 55 -15.77 -13.66 -33.36
C ILE A 55 -15.12 -12.51 -32.60
N ILE A 56 -13.79 -12.50 -32.55
CA ILE A 56 -13.00 -11.45 -31.92
C ILE A 56 -12.65 -10.42 -33.01
N PRO A 57 -13.01 -9.14 -32.84
CA PRO A 57 -12.72 -8.10 -33.85
C PRO A 57 -11.23 -7.72 -33.86
N SER A 58 -10.87 -6.75 -34.71
CA SER A 58 -9.53 -6.14 -34.66
C SER A 58 -9.25 -5.52 -33.29
N GLY A 59 -8.01 -5.54 -32.83
CA GLY A 59 -7.66 -4.88 -31.57
C GLY A 59 -7.93 -3.38 -31.60
N TYR A 60 -7.80 -2.71 -32.75
CA TYR A 60 -8.18 -1.29 -32.88
C TYR A 60 -9.68 -1.04 -32.66
N ASP A 61 -10.52 -1.95 -33.16
CA ASP A 61 -11.97 -1.87 -32.96
C ASP A 61 -12.34 -2.26 -31.52
N ALA A 62 -11.77 -3.34 -30.99
CA ALA A 62 -12.03 -3.81 -29.64
C ALA A 62 -11.60 -2.79 -28.57
N CYS A 63 -10.40 -2.20 -28.72
CA CYS A 63 -9.92 -1.16 -27.83
C CYS A 63 -10.61 0.19 -28.07
N GLY A 64 -11.56 0.28 -29.02
CA GLY A 64 -12.32 1.50 -29.25
C GLY A 64 -11.42 2.70 -29.57
N THR A 65 -10.34 2.50 -30.33
CA THR A 65 -9.38 3.58 -30.67
C THR A 65 -10.01 4.66 -31.55
N THR A 66 -11.10 4.31 -32.25
CA THR A 66 -11.97 5.23 -32.99
C THR A 66 -12.96 5.97 -32.10
N LEU A 67 -13.26 5.45 -30.90
CA LEU A 67 -14.14 6.09 -29.90
C LEU A 67 -13.37 7.13 -29.08
N ASP A 68 -12.15 6.80 -28.65
CA ASP A 68 -11.21 7.74 -28.03
C ASP A 68 -9.78 7.40 -28.48
N ALA A 69 -9.11 8.36 -29.11
CA ALA A 69 -7.74 8.20 -29.61
C ALA A 69 -6.70 7.96 -28.50
N ARG A 70 -7.06 8.16 -27.22
CA ARG A 70 -6.22 7.84 -26.06
C ARG A 70 -6.36 6.38 -25.62
N ASN A 71 -7.31 5.64 -26.16
CA ASN A 71 -7.33 4.19 -26.00
C ASN A 71 -6.19 3.59 -26.84
N LEU A 72 -5.44 2.67 -26.28
CA LEU A 72 -4.28 2.07 -26.93
C LEU A 72 -4.47 0.57 -27.09
N CYS A 73 -3.99 0.03 -28.20
CA CYS A 73 -3.89 -1.41 -28.45
C CYS A 73 -2.43 -1.83 -28.46
N PHE A 74 -2.11 -2.88 -27.70
CA PHE A 74 -0.80 -3.51 -27.69
C PHE A 74 -0.90 -4.95 -28.17
N ASN A 75 -0.10 -5.32 -29.16
CA ASN A 75 0.02 -6.70 -29.59
C ASN A 75 0.84 -7.50 -28.56
N VAL A 76 0.37 -8.69 -28.17
CA VAL A 76 1.06 -9.54 -27.21
C VAL A 76 2.09 -10.42 -27.93
N PRO A 77 3.40 -10.22 -27.71
CA PRO A 77 4.43 -10.96 -28.45
C PRO A 77 4.31 -12.48 -28.23
N GLY A 78 4.26 -13.23 -29.33
CA GLY A 78 4.17 -14.70 -29.30
C GLY A 78 2.76 -15.25 -29.06
N ALA A 79 1.75 -14.37 -28.96
CA ALA A 79 0.35 -14.76 -28.91
C ALA A 79 -0.45 -14.10 -30.04
N ASN A 80 -1.54 -14.74 -30.48
CA ASN A 80 -2.43 -14.18 -31.50
C ASN A 80 -3.52 -13.29 -30.86
N THR A 81 -3.14 -12.47 -29.88
CA THR A 81 -4.06 -11.65 -29.07
C THR A 81 -3.48 -10.27 -28.83
N TYR A 82 -4.35 -9.34 -28.44
CA TYR A 82 -4.01 -7.97 -28.07
C TYR A 82 -4.41 -7.68 -26.62
N GLU A 83 -3.89 -6.58 -26.08
CA GLU A 83 -4.24 -5.99 -24.80
C GLU A 83 -4.65 -4.53 -25.01
N CYS A 84 -5.71 -4.11 -24.33
CA CYS A 84 -6.25 -2.75 -24.42
C CYS A 84 -5.89 -1.94 -23.17
N VAL A 85 -5.41 -0.71 -23.39
CA VAL A 85 -5.28 0.28 -22.33
C VAL A 85 -6.32 1.37 -22.55
N CYS A 86 -7.34 1.39 -21.70
CA CYS A 86 -8.43 2.34 -21.81
C CYS A 86 -8.04 3.72 -21.29
N SER A 87 -8.53 4.75 -21.97
CA SER A 87 -8.49 6.12 -21.51
C SER A 87 -9.36 6.31 -20.26
N PRO A 88 -9.18 7.39 -19.48
CA PRO A 88 -9.98 7.64 -18.27
C PRO A 88 -11.48 7.84 -18.49
N ALA A 89 -11.95 7.91 -19.74
CA ALA A 89 -13.35 8.06 -20.10
C ALA A 89 -14.02 6.73 -20.47
N TYR A 90 -13.26 5.64 -20.54
CA TYR A 90 -13.74 4.32 -20.94
C TYR A 90 -13.24 3.24 -20.00
N VAL A 91 -14.00 2.16 -19.91
CA VAL A 91 -13.65 0.96 -19.16
C VAL A 91 -13.93 -0.28 -20.02
N ARG A 92 -13.41 -1.41 -19.56
CA ARG A 92 -13.71 -2.71 -20.17
C ARG A 92 -15.19 -3.03 -20.03
N ASP A 93 -15.84 -3.36 -21.14
CA ASP A 93 -17.15 -3.98 -21.12
C ASP A 93 -17.03 -5.45 -20.73
N ILE A 94 -17.57 -5.81 -19.57
CA ILE A 94 -17.55 -7.18 -19.04
C ILE A 94 -18.54 -8.12 -19.74
N SER A 95 -19.45 -7.57 -20.56
CA SER A 95 -20.42 -8.37 -21.31
C SER A 95 -19.80 -9.09 -22.51
N VAL A 96 -18.62 -8.65 -22.96
CA VAL A 96 -17.86 -9.28 -24.05
C VAL A 96 -16.66 -10.08 -23.51
N PRO A 97 -16.36 -11.25 -24.10
CA PRO A 97 -15.37 -12.19 -23.55
C PRO A 97 -13.92 -11.89 -23.94
N TYR A 98 -13.61 -10.68 -24.42
CA TYR A 98 -12.29 -10.27 -24.88
C TYR A 98 -11.91 -8.90 -24.31
N ASP A 99 -10.62 -8.57 -24.34
CA ASP A 99 -10.15 -7.26 -23.88
C ASP A 99 -10.67 -6.14 -24.78
N ASN A 100 -11.16 -5.06 -24.19
CA ASN A 100 -11.87 -4.02 -24.91
C ASN A 100 -11.95 -2.72 -24.07
N CYS A 101 -12.30 -1.61 -24.73
CA CYS A 101 -12.62 -0.33 -24.09
C CYS A 101 -13.92 0.25 -24.64
N LEU A 102 -14.93 -0.61 -24.83
CA LEU A 102 -16.18 -0.24 -25.52
C LEU A 102 -17.20 0.42 -24.60
N LYS A 103 -17.04 0.30 -23.28
CA LYS A 103 -17.99 0.85 -22.31
C LYS A 103 -17.53 2.24 -21.86
N PRO A 104 -18.31 3.32 -22.12
CA PRO A 104 -18.04 4.61 -21.54
C PRO A 104 -18.08 4.52 -20.01
N LEU A 105 -17.13 5.16 -19.33
CA LEU A 105 -17.05 5.17 -17.89
C LEU A 105 -18.22 5.98 -17.33
N ASP A 106 -19.25 5.28 -16.84
CA ASP A 106 -20.37 5.94 -16.19
C ASP A 106 -20.00 6.32 -14.75
N SER A 107 -20.72 7.30 -14.20
CA SER A 107 -20.75 7.64 -12.79
C SER A 107 -20.94 6.42 -11.88
N CYS A 108 -21.64 5.39 -12.37
CA CYS A 108 -21.86 4.11 -11.72
C CYS A 108 -20.65 3.19 -11.73
N ASP A 109 -19.79 3.22 -12.76
CA ASP A 109 -18.60 2.37 -12.84
C ASP A 109 -17.48 2.85 -11.90
N LYS A 110 -17.52 4.14 -11.52
CA LYS A 110 -16.70 4.68 -10.42
C LYS A 110 -17.26 4.35 -9.04
N ARG A 111 -18.45 3.78 -8.97
CA ARG A 111 -19.25 3.55 -7.75
C ARG A 111 -19.67 2.09 -7.69
N ILE A 112 -20.34 1.69 -6.62
CA ILE A 112 -20.86 0.32 -6.53
C ILE A 112 -22.35 0.34 -6.79
N CYS A 113 -22.78 -0.56 -7.67
CA CYS A 113 -24.18 -0.81 -7.92
C CYS A 113 -24.71 -1.81 -6.90
N VAL A 114 -25.67 -1.39 -6.07
CA VAL A 114 -26.42 -2.28 -5.17
C VAL A 114 -27.86 -2.30 -5.66
N HIS A 115 -28.38 -3.47 -6.01
CA HIS A 115 -29.74 -3.65 -6.57
C HIS A 115 -30.07 -2.77 -7.79
N GLY A 116 -29.08 -2.51 -8.65
CA GLY A 116 -29.28 -1.68 -9.85
C GLY A 116 -29.30 -0.17 -9.59
N GLN A 117 -29.04 0.28 -8.35
CA GLN A 117 -28.85 1.68 -8.02
C GLN A 117 -27.39 1.97 -7.71
N CYS A 118 -26.87 3.06 -8.27
CA CYS A 118 -25.48 3.46 -8.11
C CYS A 118 -25.33 4.25 -6.82
N VAL A 119 -24.77 3.61 -5.81
CA VAL A 119 -24.63 4.21 -4.48
C VAL A 119 -23.30 4.96 -4.43
N THR A 120 -23.35 6.25 -4.10
CA THR A 120 -22.20 7.15 -3.93
C THR A 120 -21.27 6.80 -2.78
N ALA A 121 -21.62 5.81 -1.96
CA ALA A 121 -20.88 5.51 -0.74
C ALA A 121 -19.60 4.70 -1.05
N PRO A 122 -18.46 5.01 -0.39
CA PRO A 122 -17.25 4.21 -0.53
C PRO A 122 -17.52 2.80 -0.02
N VAL A 123 -17.39 1.79 -0.89
CA VAL A 123 -17.64 0.41 -0.50
C VAL A 123 -16.39 -0.20 0.11
N ARG A 124 -16.56 -0.67 1.35
CA ARG A 124 -15.62 -1.58 2.00
C ARG A 124 -16.03 -3.03 1.69
N ARG A 125 -15.04 -3.90 1.49
CA ARG A 125 -15.23 -5.32 1.22
C ARG A 125 -15.87 -5.98 2.45
N CYS A 126 -17.07 -6.53 2.30
CA CYS A 126 -17.64 -7.43 3.30
C CYS A 126 -17.09 -8.85 3.06
N ALA A 127 -16.90 -9.62 4.13
CA ALA A 127 -16.53 -11.02 4.03
C ALA A 127 -17.74 -11.86 3.56
N ASP A 128 -17.50 -12.83 2.69
CA ASP A 128 -18.56 -13.70 2.15
C ASP A 128 -19.28 -14.45 3.28
N GLY A 129 -20.61 -14.31 3.35
CA GLY A 129 -21.48 -15.10 4.24
C GLY A 129 -21.80 -14.46 5.59
N VAL A 130 -21.27 -13.28 5.91
CA VAL A 130 -21.67 -12.53 7.11
C VAL A 130 -22.22 -11.20 6.63
N GLY A 131 -23.52 -10.96 6.86
CA GLY A 131 -24.15 -9.68 6.51
C GLY A 131 -23.33 -8.51 7.05
N CYS A 132 -23.27 -7.41 6.31
CA CYS A 132 -22.53 -6.22 6.71
C CYS A 132 -23.23 -5.57 7.92
N VAL A 133 -22.87 -6.01 9.14
CA VAL A 133 -23.32 -5.37 10.38
C VAL A 133 -22.40 -4.18 10.63
N GLN A 134 -22.93 -2.99 10.36
CA GLN A 134 -22.25 -1.73 10.56
C GLN A 134 -22.62 -1.19 11.95
N ASP A 135 -21.87 -1.59 12.99
CA ASP A 135 -22.07 -1.04 14.34
C ASP A 135 -20.92 -0.12 14.80
N VAL A 136 -19.95 0.20 13.93
CA VAL A 136 -18.77 0.99 14.33
C VAL A 136 -18.47 2.05 13.28
N ALA A 137 -18.46 3.32 13.70
CA ALA A 137 -18.16 4.44 12.81
C ALA A 137 -16.69 4.37 12.38
N VAL A 138 -16.38 4.71 11.12
CA VAL A 138 -15.00 4.66 10.57
C VAL A 138 -13.98 5.45 11.42
N GLU A 139 -14.44 6.45 12.17
CA GLU A 139 -13.61 7.17 13.12
C GLU A 139 -13.11 6.26 14.25
N GLU A 140 -13.94 5.35 14.77
CA GLU A 140 -13.61 4.47 15.91
C GLU A 140 -12.53 3.44 15.56
N GLU A 141 -12.46 2.93 14.33
CA GLU A 141 -11.39 2.01 13.92
C GLU A 141 -10.01 2.67 13.96
N THR A 142 -9.91 3.91 13.46
CA THR A 142 -8.64 4.65 13.47
C THR A 142 -8.20 5.01 14.89
N TRP A 143 -9.17 5.27 15.78
CA TRP A 143 -8.91 5.52 17.19
C TRP A 143 -8.39 4.28 17.91
N LEU A 144 -8.92 3.09 17.59
CA LEU A 144 -8.45 1.83 18.18
C LEU A 144 -7.01 1.51 17.80
N GLU A 145 -6.64 1.67 16.52
CA GLU A 145 -5.26 1.46 16.06
C GLU A 145 -4.29 2.45 16.70
N PHE A 146 -4.71 3.71 16.86
CA PHE A 146 -3.94 4.72 17.58
C PHE A 146 -3.77 4.39 19.07
N MET A 147 -4.82 3.92 19.74
CA MET A 147 -4.77 3.53 21.16
C MET A 147 -3.87 2.32 21.40
N ASP A 148 -3.89 1.33 20.50
CA ASP A 148 -3.02 0.16 20.61
C ASP A 148 -1.54 0.55 20.40
N TRP A 149 -1.27 1.36 19.37
CA TRP A 149 0.07 1.88 19.11
C TRP A 149 0.61 2.73 20.28
N THR A 150 -0.20 3.62 20.85
CA THR A 150 0.21 4.47 21.99
C THR A 150 0.45 3.65 23.25
N ASN A 151 -0.38 2.64 23.53
CA ASN A 151 -0.17 1.71 24.64
C ASN A 151 1.15 0.93 24.47
N TYR A 152 1.39 0.40 23.26
CA TYR A 152 2.64 -0.29 22.93
C TYR A 152 3.88 0.62 23.11
N ALA A 153 3.81 1.85 22.60
CA ALA A 153 4.86 2.84 22.78
C ALA A 153 5.13 3.15 24.27
N MET A 154 4.06 3.31 25.07
CA MET A 154 4.18 3.56 26.50
C MET A 154 4.86 2.39 27.24
N MET A 155 4.50 1.15 26.92
CA MET A 155 5.13 -0.05 27.49
C MET A 155 6.64 -0.11 27.19
N ILE A 156 7.06 0.20 25.96
CA ILE A 156 8.48 0.27 25.59
C ILE A 156 9.20 1.36 26.39
N THR A 157 8.58 2.53 26.51
CA THR A 157 9.18 3.68 27.19
C THR A 157 9.40 3.39 28.68
N LEU A 158 8.40 2.79 29.34
CA LEU A 158 8.51 2.37 30.74
C LEU A 158 9.57 1.26 30.92
N GLY A 159 9.63 0.30 29.99
CA GLY A 159 10.67 -0.73 29.99
C GLY A 159 12.09 -0.15 29.87
N TYR A 160 12.27 0.84 29.00
CA TYR A 160 13.55 1.52 28.81
C TYR A 160 13.99 2.29 30.07
N ILE A 161 13.08 3.07 30.66
CA ILE A 161 13.34 3.83 31.90
C ILE A 161 13.67 2.87 33.06
N GLY A 162 12.90 1.78 33.20
CA GLY A 162 13.15 0.76 34.23
C GLY A 162 14.52 0.09 34.07
N THR A 163 14.88 -0.27 32.85
CA THR A 163 16.19 -0.87 32.54
C THR A 163 17.34 0.09 32.86
N LEU A 164 17.22 1.37 32.49
CA LEU A 164 18.20 2.40 32.85
C LEU A 164 18.35 2.57 34.36
N ALA A 165 17.24 2.58 35.12
CA ALA A 165 17.28 2.71 36.57
C ALA A 165 18.01 1.53 37.25
N ILE A 166 17.79 0.31 36.76
CA ILE A 166 18.48 -0.89 37.25
C ILE A 166 19.99 -0.80 36.94
N LEU A 167 20.35 -0.44 35.71
CA LEU A 167 21.76 -0.29 35.31
C LEU A 167 22.48 0.78 36.15
N LEU A 168 21.85 1.93 36.37
CA LEU A 168 22.39 2.99 37.23
C LEU A 168 22.54 2.53 38.68
N SER A 169 21.61 1.73 39.19
CA SER A 169 21.70 1.14 40.54
C SER A 169 22.87 0.16 40.65
N ILE A 170 23.09 -0.69 39.63
CA ILE A 170 24.24 -1.61 39.57
C ILE A 170 25.55 -0.82 39.52
N VAL A 171 25.66 0.20 38.68
CA VAL A 171 26.86 1.07 38.61
C VAL A 171 27.12 1.72 39.97
N GLY A 172 26.08 2.20 40.66
CA GLY A 172 26.18 2.74 42.01
C GLY A 172 26.74 1.73 43.02
N LEU A 173 26.23 0.49 43.00
CA LEU A 173 26.73 -0.60 43.85
C LEU A 173 28.17 -0.98 43.52
N CYS A 174 28.54 -1.08 42.24
CA CYS A 174 29.91 -1.36 41.81
C CYS A 174 30.89 -0.28 42.27
N ARG A 175 30.50 1.01 42.21
CA ARG A 175 31.33 2.11 42.73
C ARG A 175 31.51 2.01 44.24
N LYS A 176 30.45 1.69 44.98
CA LYS A 176 30.51 1.48 46.43
C LYS A 176 31.43 0.30 46.80
N TYR A 177 31.28 -0.83 46.10
CA TYR A 177 32.08 -2.03 46.35
C TYR A 177 33.58 -1.83 46.05
N ARG A 178 33.90 -1.10 44.97
CA ARG A 178 35.29 -0.71 44.67
C ARG A 178 35.90 0.19 45.76
N ALA A 179 35.12 1.08 46.37
CA ALA A 179 35.63 1.92 47.44
C ALA A 179 35.99 1.10 48.69
N THR A 180 35.16 0.11 49.06
CA THR A 180 35.39 -0.73 50.24
C THR A 180 36.59 -1.66 50.09
N THR A 181 36.83 -2.20 48.90
CA THR A 181 37.95 -3.13 48.64
C THR A 181 39.32 -2.46 48.78
N VAL A 182 39.43 -1.17 48.40
CA VAL A 182 40.67 -0.39 48.57
C VAL A 182 41.02 -0.19 50.06
N ASP A 183 40.01 -0.02 50.92
CA ASP A 183 40.23 0.21 52.35
C ASP A 183 40.75 -1.06 53.07
N MET A 184 40.23 -2.24 52.68
CA MET A 184 40.71 -3.52 53.25
C MET A 184 42.16 -3.84 52.89
N ASP A 185 42.60 -3.45 51.69
CA ASP A 185 43.98 -3.68 51.24
C ASP A 185 44.98 -2.73 51.94
N LEU A 186 44.54 -1.51 52.26
CA LEU A 186 45.31 -0.58 53.11
C LEU A 186 45.39 -1.09 54.55
N GLN A 187 44.28 -1.55 55.14
CA GLN A 187 44.27 -2.03 56.53
C GLN A 187 45.12 -3.30 56.72
N SER A 188 45.15 -4.19 55.71
CA SER A 188 46.04 -5.36 55.69
C SER A 188 47.54 -4.97 55.73
N LYS A 189 47.94 -3.93 54.98
CA LYS A 189 49.34 -3.46 54.96
C LYS A 189 49.77 -2.75 56.25
N TYR A 190 48.87 -2.09 56.96
CA TYR A 190 49.18 -1.40 58.21
C TYR A 190 49.27 -2.33 59.45
N SER A 191 48.81 -3.59 59.36
CA SER A 191 48.82 -4.50 60.52
C SER A 191 50.13 -5.28 60.74
N VAL A 192 51.15 -5.14 59.88
CA VAL A 192 52.43 -5.88 59.99
C VAL A 192 53.60 -4.99 60.45
N GLY A 193 53.38 -3.70 60.72
CA GLY A 193 54.47 -2.78 61.07
C GLY A 193 54.11 -1.78 62.16
N GLY A 194 54.31 -2.16 63.42
CA GLY A 194 54.83 -1.25 64.43
C GLY A 194 53.84 -0.27 65.08
N SER A 195 53.64 -0.50 66.37
CA SER A 195 53.14 0.45 67.35
C SER A 195 53.82 1.82 67.25
N GLN A 196 53.17 2.83 66.65
CA GLN A 196 53.31 4.22 67.08
C GLN A 196 51.94 4.90 67.05
N GLN A 197 51.42 5.17 68.25
CA GLN A 197 50.26 6.02 68.47
C GLN A 197 50.60 7.45 68.04
N ALA A 198 49.95 7.95 67.00
CA ALA A 198 49.89 9.38 66.72
C ALA A 198 48.43 9.81 66.67
N THR A 199 48.03 10.55 67.70
CA THR A 199 46.77 11.26 67.88
C THR A 199 46.55 12.25 66.75
N PHE A 200 45.71 11.92 65.76
CA PHE A 200 45.28 12.89 64.76
C PHE A 200 43.83 13.33 65.00
N ARG A 201 43.71 14.60 65.37
CA ARG A 201 42.49 15.29 65.78
C ARG A 201 41.60 15.54 64.55
N SER A 202 40.37 15.01 64.61
CA SER A 202 39.29 15.22 63.65
C SER A 202 39.07 16.70 63.30
N SER A 203 39.20 17.05 62.01
CA SER A 203 38.86 18.36 61.43
C SER A 203 37.84 18.24 60.29
N ARG A 204 36.85 17.34 60.43
CA ARG A 204 35.81 17.09 59.41
C ARG A 204 34.45 17.74 59.69
N GLN A 205 34.43 18.83 60.46
CA GLN A 205 33.20 19.57 60.79
C GLN A 205 33.02 20.90 60.00
N SER A 206 33.89 21.20 59.03
CA SER A 206 33.91 22.53 58.38
C SER A 206 33.20 22.60 57.01
N THR A 207 32.97 21.49 56.32
CA THR A 207 32.41 21.52 54.94
C THR A 207 30.89 21.52 54.86
N GLU A 208 30.16 21.13 55.92
CA GLU A 208 28.68 21.18 55.90
C GLU A 208 28.10 22.60 56.00
N ARG A 209 28.84 23.58 56.55
CA ARG A 209 28.32 24.95 56.68
C ARG A 209 28.43 25.80 55.40
N ARG A 210 29.14 25.36 54.36
CA ARG A 210 29.24 26.10 53.08
C ARG A 210 28.16 25.72 52.07
N ALA A 211 27.56 24.53 52.17
CA ALA A 211 26.48 24.13 51.24
C ALA A 211 25.14 24.80 51.56
N GLN A 212 24.85 25.12 52.82
CA GLN A 212 23.59 25.79 53.20
C GLN A 212 23.57 27.29 52.89
N LYS A 213 24.72 27.93 52.57
CA LYS A 213 24.74 29.36 52.26
C LYS A 213 24.47 29.67 50.77
N LEU A 214 24.58 28.69 49.87
CA LEU A 214 24.35 28.90 48.44
C LEU A 214 22.90 28.68 47.99
N SER A 215 22.04 28.05 48.80
CA SER A 215 20.64 27.80 48.42
C SER A 215 19.68 28.94 48.78
N MET A 216 20.19 30.05 49.32
CA MET A 216 19.35 31.18 49.76
C MET A 216 19.46 32.43 48.85
N GLU A 217 20.35 32.43 47.84
CA GLU A 217 20.54 33.55 46.91
C GLU A 217 19.90 33.36 45.53
N THR A 218 19.15 32.27 45.29
CA THR A 218 18.55 31.98 43.96
C THR A 218 17.03 32.21 43.91
N LEU A 219 16.47 33.02 44.82
CA LEU A 219 15.03 33.31 44.92
C LEU A 219 14.72 34.82 44.98
N GLN A 220 15.56 35.65 44.36
CA GLN A 220 15.25 37.02 43.95
C GLN A 220 15.49 37.15 42.45
#